data_AF-A0A438MF04-F1
#
_entry.id   AF-A0A438MF04-F1
#
_cell.length_a   1.000
_cell.length_b   1.000
_cell.length_c   1.000
_cell.angle_alpha   90.00
_cell.angle_beta   90.00
_cell.angle_gamma   90.00
#
_symmetry.space_group_name_H-M   'P 1'
#
loop_
_entity.id
_entity.type
_entity.pdbx_description
1 polymer ?
#
loop_
_entity_poly.entity_id
_entity_poly.type
_entity_poly.pdbx_seq_one_letter_code
_entity_poly.pdbx_strand_id
1 'polypeptide(L)'
;MGNTGTTSFLDQVGTEPTLTPAKGLRRFLIKDPQECDLRRRRFRLRPGASRTAFANAEKSYIFGFNAVMSKEVEKVEELPAEQRPFGYEGAAAACTVLDLLTLTRGRRLHELLAGPAQHHRHAAYVGAGRGYALVRLRPMRGARQAHPLLRWLAVDGFGFQWSLARADRMIGERTMPDLLTRAHCAVFDQGLGRLLWYHDCASPDDVAAKIGDFPAARRADLWSGVGFAATYTGGAEADELWWLTEHAGADGFRAHLAQGCAFAVSARLRSGMLPEHTAQAVPILAGAEPEEAAAWTDRALIALGHQARTHEDFRTWQAQTRHSWTRRRV
;
A
#
# COMPACT_ATOMS: atom_id res chain seq x y z
N MET A 1 -52.32 -1.51 -12.63
CA MET A 1 -52.10 -2.64 -11.70
C MET A 1 -51.61 -3.81 -12.53
N GLY A 2 -50.40 -4.35 -12.41
CA GLY A 2 -49.26 -4.07 -11.56
C GLY A 2 -48.06 -4.92 -12.04
N ASN A 3 -46.87 -4.41 -11.70
CA ASN A 3 -45.54 -5.04 -11.58
C ASN A 3 -44.94 -5.82 -12.75
N THR A 4 -43.95 -5.25 -13.46
CA THR A 4 -42.51 -5.13 -13.08
C THR A 4 -41.89 -6.51 -12.88
N GLY A 5 -41.11 -7.01 -13.83
CA GLY A 5 -39.88 -6.35 -14.26
C GLY A 5 -38.73 -7.06 -13.55
N THR A 6 -38.48 -8.29 -13.97
CA THR A 6 -37.29 -9.06 -13.61
C THR A 6 -36.09 -8.35 -14.24
N THR A 7 -35.57 -7.31 -13.58
CA THR A 7 -34.31 -6.68 -13.97
C THR A 7 -33.18 -7.63 -13.61
N SER A 8 -32.87 -8.48 -14.59
CA SER A 8 -31.54 -8.91 -15.03
C SER A 8 -30.39 -8.65 -14.04
N PHE A 9 -29.97 -9.71 -13.36
CA PHE A 9 -28.73 -9.83 -12.60
C PHE A 9 -27.49 -10.01 -13.52
N LEU A 10 -27.50 -9.46 -14.74
CA LEU A 10 -26.54 -9.81 -15.80
C LEU A 10 -25.82 -8.62 -16.47
N ASP A 11 -25.73 -7.45 -15.85
CA ASP A 11 -24.88 -6.37 -16.36
C ASP A 11 -23.83 -5.94 -15.32
N GLN A 12 -22.68 -6.61 -15.36
CA GLN A 12 -21.33 -6.04 -15.21
C GLN A 12 -20.26 -7.14 -15.33
N VAL A 13 -20.24 -7.86 -16.46
CA VAL A 13 -19.00 -8.51 -16.90
C VAL A 13 -18.24 -7.46 -17.70
N GLY A 14 -17.60 -6.53 -16.99
CA GLY A 14 -16.60 -5.66 -17.62
C GLY A 14 -15.51 -6.56 -18.20
N THR A 15 -15.33 -6.53 -19.52
CA THR A 15 -14.20 -7.20 -20.18
C THR A 15 -12.92 -6.73 -19.51
N GLU A 16 -12.18 -7.65 -18.87
CA GLU A 16 -10.88 -7.33 -18.28
C GLU A 16 -10.00 -6.68 -19.37
N PRO A 17 -9.34 -5.54 -19.08
CA PRO A 17 -8.55 -4.84 -20.07
C PRO A 17 -7.42 -5.75 -20.56
N THR A 18 -7.15 -5.73 -21.86
CA THR A 18 -6.18 -6.62 -22.50
C THR A 18 -4.96 -5.84 -22.98
N LEU A 19 -3.77 -6.41 -22.77
CA LEU A 19 -2.50 -5.85 -23.20
C LEU A 19 -1.95 -6.60 -24.41
N THR A 20 -1.29 -5.87 -25.31
CA THR A 20 -0.54 -6.50 -26.38
C THR A 20 0.70 -7.21 -25.81
N PRO A 21 1.19 -8.29 -26.46
CA PRO A 21 2.40 -8.97 -25.99
C PRO A 21 3.63 -8.04 -26.04
N ALA A 22 4.40 -7.97 -24.94
CA ALA A 22 5.63 -7.19 -24.94
C ALA A 22 6.66 -7.78 -25.91
N LYS A 23 7.42 -6.89 -26.55
CA LYS A 23 8.42 -7.25 -27.57
C LYS A 23 9.86 -7.14 -27.03
N GLY A 24 10.77 -7.90 -27.64
CA GLY A 24 12.20 -7.87 -27.32
C GLY A 24 12.51 -8.32 -25.88
N LEU A 25 13.54 -7.72 -25.27
CA LEU A 25 14.01 -8.07 -23.92
C LEU A 25 12.95 -7.88 -22.83
N ARG A 26 11.94 -7.02 -23.06
CA ARG A 26 10.85 -6.78 -22.10
C ARG A 26 9.94 -7.99 -21.90
N ARG A 27 9.87 -8.90 -22.87
CA ARG A 27 9.11 -10.15 -22.74
C ARG A 27 9.58 -11.00 -21.56
N PHE A 28 10.88 -10.97 -21.26
CA PHE A 28 11.46 -11.71 -20.13
C PHE A 28 11.19 -11.06 -18.76
N LEU A 29 10.67 -9.83 -18.75
CA LEU A 29 10.33 -9.10 -17.53
C LEU A 29 8.82 -9.08 -17.25
N ILE A 30 7.98 -9.58 -18.17
CA ILE A 30 6.53 -9.72 -17.92
C ILE A 30 6.31 -10.55 -16.66
N LYS A 31 5.41 -10.09 -15.80
CA LYS A 31 4.93 -10.86 -14.65
C LYS A 31 3.87 -11.84 -15.09
N ASP A 32 3.99 -13.07 -14.60
CA ASP A 32 2.96 -14.09 -14.80
C ASP A 32 1.68 -13.65 -14.07
N PRO A 33 0.51 -13.57 -14.74
CA PRO A 33 -0.77 -13.27 -14.10
C PRO A 33 -1.07 -14.19 -12.91
N GLN A 34 -0.57 -15.42 -12.90
CA GLN A 34 -0.77 -16.36 -11.78
C GLN A 34 0.00 -15.94 -10.51
N GLU A 35 0.91 -14.96 -10.58
CA GLU A 35 1.56 -14.40 -9.39
C GLU A 35 0.60 -13.66 -8.44
N CYS A 36 -0.62 -13.30 -8.90
CA CYS A 36 -1.65 -12.73 -8.00
C CYS A 36 -2.29 -13.79 -7.09
N ASP A 37 -2.08 -15.09 -7.37
CA ASP A 37 -2.68 -16.15 -6.59
C ASP A 37 -1.97 -16.31 -5.23
N LEU A 38 -2.60 -15.71 -4.22
CA LEU A 38 -2.15 -15.75 -2.84
C LEU A 38 -2.08 -17.17 -2.26
N ARG A 39 -2.82 -18.14 -2.84
CA ARG A 39 -2.77 -19.56 -2.44
C ARG A 39 -1.38 -20.14 -2.71
N ARG A 40 -0.75 -19.74 -3.82
CA ARG A 40 0.60 -20.18 -4.19
C ARG A 40 1.67 -19.57 -3.29
N ARG A 41 1.32 -18.54 -2.51
CA ARG A 41 2.20 -17.85 -1.56
C ARG A 41 1.97 -18.28 -0.10
N ARG A 42 1.23 -19.38 0.12
CA ARG A 42 0.94 -19.98 1.44
C ARG A 42 0.21 -19.06 2.43
N PHE A 43 -0.52 -18.07 1.93
CA PHE A 43 -1.36 -17.23 2.78
C PHE A 43 -2.52 -18.05 3.32
N ARG A 44 -2.91 -17.79 4.58
CA ARG A 44 -4.12 -18.40 5.16
C ARG A 44 -5.30 -17.96 4.32
N LEU A 45 -6.22 -18.87 3.98
CA LEU A 45 -7.38 -18.51 3.17
C LEU A 45 -8.61 -18.46 4.07
N ARG A 46 -9.09 -17.25 4.34
CA ARG A 46 -10.46 -17.05 4.82
C ARG A 46 -11.38 -16.84 3.62
N PRO A 47 -12.48 -17.60 3.49
CA PRO A 47 -13.55 -17.24 2.56
C PRO A 47 -14.11 -15.85 2.91
N GLY A 48 -14.49 -15.05 1.92
CA GLY A 48 -15.13 -13.74 2.14
C GLY A 48 -14.45 -12.57 1.41
N ALA A 49 -14.76 -11.36 1.86
CA ALA A 49 -14.36 -10.10 1.24
C ALA A 49 -12.83 -9.93 1.12
N SER A 50 -12.05 -10.42 2.09
CA SER A 50 -10.57 -10.36 2.09
C SER A 50 -9.95 -10.95 0.83
N ARG A 51 -10.40 -12.15 0.43
CA ARG A 51 -9.83 -12.87 -0.71
C ARG A 51 -10.04 -12.11 -2.01
N THR A 52 -11.22 -11.55 -2.21
CA THR A 52 -11.56 -10.79 -3.42
C THR A 52 -10.79 -9.47 -3.46
N ALA A 53 -10.74 -8.73 -2.35
CA ALA A 53 -10.04 -7.46 -2.27
C ALA A 53 -8.54 -7.60 -2.60
N PHE A 54 -7.86 -8.57 -1.99
CA PHE A 54 -6.42 -8.77 -2.20
C PHE A 54 -6.09 -9.33 -3.58
N ALA A 55 -6.92 -10.23 -4.11
CA ALA A 55 -6.76 -10.73 -5.46
C ALA A 55 -6.92 -9.60 -6.49
N ASN A 56 -7.91 -8.73 -6.34
CA ASN A 56 -8.12 -7.59 -7.23
C ASN A 56 -6.96 -6.58 -7.16
N ALA A 57 -6.45 -6.30 -5.97
CA ALA A 57 -5.29 -5.43 -5.79
C ALA A 57 -4.04 -5.99 -6.48
N GLU A 58 -3.69 -7.27 -6.26
CA GLU A 58 -2.51 -7.88 -6.88
C GLU A 58 -2.68 -8.10 -8.39
N LYS A 59 -3.88 -8.44 -8.88
CA LYS A 59 -4.18 -8.47 -10.31
C LYS A 59 -3.94 -7.12 -10.97
N SER A 60 -4.44 -6.05 -10.35
CA SER A 60 -4.28 -4.68 -10.85
C SER A 60 -2.81 -4.26 -10.84
N TYR A 61 -2.06 -4.60 -9.79
CA TYR A 61 -0.61 -4.42 -9.74
C TYR A 61 0.11 -5.12 -10.89
N ILE A 62 -0.20 -6.40 -11.16
CA ILE A 62 0.42 -7.14 -12.27
C ILE A 62 0.03 -6.51 -13.62
N PHE A 63 -1.24 -6.13 -13.78
CA PHE A 63 -1.71 -5.46 -14.99
C PHE A 63 -0.92 -4.19 -15.28
N GLY A 64 -0.79 -3.29 -14.30
CA GLY A 64 -0.03 -2.05 -14.48
C GLY A 64 1.47 -2.27 -14.70
N PHE A 65 2.06 -3.28 -14.06
CA PHE A 65 3.44 -3.67 -14.33
C PHE A 65 3.62 -4.11 -15.79
N ASN A 66 2.74 -4.97 -16.27
CA ASN A 66 2.78 -5.49 -17.64
C ASN A 66 2.44 -4.41 -18.67
N ALA A 67 1.56 -3.45 -18.35
CA ALA A 67 1.22 -2.32 -19.20
C ALA A 67 2.47 -1.50 -19.57
N VAL A 68 3.37 -1.25 -18.61
CA VAL A 68 4.65 -0.59 -18.88
C VAL A 68 5.57 -1.44 -19.77
N MET A 69 5.59 -2.76 -19.58
CA MET A 69 6.37 -3.67 -20.44
C MET A 69 5.87 -3.64 -21.88
N SER A 70 4.55 -3.60 -22.07
CA SER A 70 3.87 -3.50 -23.37
C SER A 70 3.85 -2.09 -23.97
N LYS A 71 4.26 -1.06 -23.21
CA LYS A 71 4.19 0.37 -23.59
C LYS A 71 2.75 0.90 -23.74
N GLU A 72 1.84 0.39 -22.93
CA GLU A 72 0.42 0.74 -22.92
C GLU A 72 -0.02 1.19 -21.51
N VAL A 73 0.78 2.06 -20.87
CA VAL A 73 0.55 2.47 -19.47
C VAL A 73 -0.78 3.21 -19.28
N GLU A 74 -1.26 3.88 -20.32
CA GLU A 74 -2.56 4.53 -20.40
C GLU A 74 -3.73 3.57 -20.15
N LYS A 75 -3.57 2.28 -20.45
CA LYS A 75 -4.60 1.27 -20.18
C LYS A 75 -4.84 1.03 -18.69
N VAL A 76 -3.97 1.52 -17.80
CA VAL A 76 -4.23 1.52 -16.35
C VAL A 76 -5.51 2.30 -16.03
N GLU A 77 -5.89 3.31 -16.82
CA GLU A 77 -7.14 4.06 -16.65
C GLU A 77 -8.41 3.24 -16.99
N GLU A 78 -8.26 2.15 -17.74
CA GLU A 78 -9.37 1.22 -18.03
C GLU A 78 -9.73 0.35 -16.81
N LEU A 79 -8.85 0.29 -15.80
CA LEU A 79 -9.18 -0.37 -14.54
C LEU A 79 -10.31 0.39 -13.81
N PRO A 80 -11.14 -0.33 -13.03
CA PRO A 80 -12.06 0.32 -12.09
C PRO A 80 -11.32 1.34 -11.24
N ALA A 81 -11.93 2.50 -11.00
CA ALA A 81 -11.25 3.62 -10.35
C ALA A 81 -10.68 3.28 -8.96
N GLU A 82 -11.34 2.38 -8.21
CA GLU A 82 -10.83 1.86 -6.93
C GLU A 82 -9.54 1.05 -7.06
N GLN A 83 -9.30 0.46 -8.23
CA GLN A 83 -8.18 -0.43 -8.54
C GLN A 83 -7.01 0.27 -9.25
N ARG A 84 -7.25 1.43 -9.88
CA ARG A 84 -6.21 2.24 -10.55
C ARG A 84 -4.99 2.53 -9.70
N PRO A 85 -5.10 2.85 -8.39
CA PRO A 85 -3.90 3.07 -7.59
C PRO A 85 -2.98 1.85 -7.53
N PHE A 86 -3.53 0.63 -7.45
CA PHE A 86 -2.73 -0.60 -7.50
C PHE A 86 -2.12 -0.82 -8.89
N GLY A 87 -2.84 -0.49 -9.97
CA GLY A 87 -2.28 -0.44 -11.32
C GLY A 87 -1.07 0.49 -11.43
N TYR A 88 -1.19 1.71 -10.90
CA TYR A 88 -0.07 2.66 -10.89
C TYR A 88 1.09 2.26 -9.97
N GLU A 89 0.81 1.53 -8.88
CA GLU A 89 1.85 0.87 -8.08
C GLU A 89 2.65 -0.14 -8.93
N GLY A 90 1.96 -0.95 -9.74
CA GLY A 90 2.54 -1.88 -10.71
C GLY A 90 3.39 -1.19 -11.77
N ALA A 91 2.82 -0.16 -12.40
CA ALA A 91 3.49 0.63 -13.43
C ALA A 91 4.78 1.28 -12.88
N ALA A 92 4.72 1.85 -11.68
CA ALA A 92 5.88 2.47 -11.05
C ALA A 92 6.96 1.44 -10.69
N ALA A 93 6.58 0.23 -10.27
CA ALA A 93 7.52 -0.87 -10.06
C ALA A 93 8.23 -1.26 -11.35
N ALA A 94 7.51 -1.41 -12.46
CA ALA A 94 8.07 -1.71 -13.78
C ALA A 94 9.01 -0.60 -14.28
N CYS A 95 8.60 0.66 -14.18
CA CYS A 95 9.44 1.81 -14.52
C CYS A 95 10.74 1.81 -13.71
N THR A 96 10.65 1.51 -12.41
CA THR A 96 11.82 1.45 -11.52
C THR A 96 12.77 0.31 -11.90
N VAL A 97 12.25 -0.88 -12.17
CA VAL A 97 13.06 -2.02 -12.65
C VAL A 97 13.78 -1.65 -13.95
N LEU A 98 13.07 -1.08 -14.93
CA LEU A 98 13.67 -0.66 -16.18
C LEU A 98 14.72 0.44 -15.97
N ASP A 99 14.46 1.40 -15.09
CA ASP A 99 15.40 2.48 -14.81
C ASP A 99 16.70 2.00 -14.13
N LEU A 100 16.58 0.98 -13.28
CA LEU A 100 17.74 0.33 -12.64
C LEU A 100 18.52 -0.53 -13.63
N LEU A 101 17.84 -1.33 -14.46
CA LEU A 101 18.50 -2.19 -15.45
C LEU A 101 19.15 -1.41 -16.61
N THR A 102 18.57 -0.26 -16.98
CA THR A 102 19.06 0.57 -18.09
C THR A 102 19.85 1.81 -17.64
N LEU A 103 20.08 1.96 -16.33
CA LEU A 103 20.84 3.06 -15.71
C LEU A 103 20.34 4.47 -16.10
N THR A 104 19.06 4.62 -16.42
CA THR A 104 18.42 5.88 -16.84
C THR A 104 18.08 6.82 -15.68
N ARG A 105 18.64 6.57 -14.49
CA ARG A 105 18.57 7.45 -13.31
C ARG A 105 17.15 7.86 -12.89
N GLY A 106 16.18 6.97 -13.06
CA GLY A 106 14.79 7.21 -12.62
C GLY A 106 13.92 8.00 -13.61
N ARG A 107 14.37 8.19 -14.86
CA ARG A 107 13.64 8.97 -15.87
C ARG A 107 12.20 8.47 -16.07
N ARG A 108 11.98 7.15 -16.20
CA ARG A 108 10.64 6.61 -16.47
C ARG A 108 9.72 6.76 -15.27
N LEU A 109 10.24 6.54 -14.07
CA LEU A 109 9.48 6.79 -12.85
C LEU A 109 9.10 8.28 -12.74
N HIS A 110 10.02 9.19 -13.09
CA HIS A 110 9.74 10.63 -13.09
C HIS A 110 8.66 11.01 -14.10
N GLU A 111 8.76 10.53 -15.34
CA GLU A 111 7.74 10.75 -16.39
C GLU A 111 6.37 10.21 -15.95
N LEU A 112 6.32 9.03 -15.34
CA LEU A 112 5.08 8.45 -14.80
C LEU A 112 4.46 9.35 -13.71
N LEU A 113 5.28 9.81 -12.75
CA LEU A 113 4.86 10.67 -11.63
C LEU A 113 4.45 12.09 -12.05
N ALA A 114 4.96 12.57 -13.19
CA ALA A 114 4.66 13.88 -13.76
C ALA A 114 3.47 13.82 -14.75
N GLY A 115 3.11 12.63 -15.24
CA GLY A 115 1.99 12.42 -16.13
C GLY A 115 0.90 11.54 -15.50
N PRO A 116 0.69 10.31 -16.00
CA PRO A 116 -0.52 9.54 -15.70
C PRO A 116 -0.68 9.17 -14.21
N ALA A 117 0.41 9.02 -13.45
CA ALA A 117 0.34 8.73 -12.02
C ALA A 117 0.32 9.97 -11.11
N GLN A 118 0.10 11.19 -11.64
CA GLN A 118 0.17 12.43 -10.86
C GLN A 118 -0.79 12.46 -9.65
N HIS A 119 -1.98 11.85 -9.79
CA HIS A 119 -2.97 11.72 -8.70
C HIS A 119 -2.72 10.46 -7.85
N HIS A 120 -1.86 9.55 -8.32
CA HIS A 120 -1.53 8.28 -7.67
C HIS A 120 -0.11 8.25 -7.12
N ARG A 121 0.47 9.42 -6.81
CA ARG A 121 1.86 9.57 -6.33
C ARG A 121 2.19 8.67 -5.15
N HIS A 122 1.29 8.53 -4.18
CA HIS A 122 1.48 7.65 -3.03
C HIS A 122 1.74 6.20 -3.48
N ALA A 123 0.82 5.66 -4.28
CA ALA A 123 0.93 4.31 -4.82
C ALA A 123 2.16 4.14 -5.73
N ALA A 124 2.48 5.15 -6.55
CA ALA A 124 3.67 5.11 -7.39
C ALA A 124 4.98 5.07 -6.59
N TYR A 125 5.11 5.81 -5.48
CA TYR A 125 6.30 5.72 -4.63
C TYR A 125 6.41 4.37 -3.90
N VAL A 126 5.30 3.80 -3.44
CA VAL A 126 5.25 2.41 -2.94
C VAL A 126 5.73 1.44 -4.03
N GLY A 127 5.19 1.59 -5.25
CA GLY A 127 5.54 0.77 -6.41
C GLY A 127 7.02 0.83 -6.74
N ALA A 128 7.63 2.02 -6.68
CA ALA A 128 9.06 2.16 -6.86
C ALA A 128 9.86 1.32 -5.85
N GLY A 129 9.45 1.32 -4.58
CA GLY A 129 10.00 0.45 -3.54
C GLY A 129 9.92 -1.03 -3.86
N ARG A 130 8.76 -1.49 -4.36
CA ARG A 130 8.59 -2.87 -4.82
C ARG A 130 9.54 -3.19 -5.98
N GLY A 131 9.71 -2.26 -6.93
CA GLY A 131 10.66 -2.38 -8.03
C GLY A 131 12.10 -2.60 -7.57
N TYR A 132 12.56 -1.83 -6.58
CA TYR A 132 13.86 -2.02 -5.93
C TYR A 132 14.02 -3.44 -5.35
N ALA A 133 13.01 -3.93 -4.64
CA ALA A 133 13.03 -5.26 -4.05
C ALA A 133 13.09 -6.39 -5.10
N LEU A 134 12.41 -6.23 -6.25
CA LEU A 134 12.43 -7.21 -7.34
C LEU A 134 13.83 -7.42 -7.92
N VAL A 135 14.65 -6.36 -8.01
CA VAL A 135 16.06 -6.44 -8.44
C VAL A 135 17.03 -6.55 -7.27
N ARG A 136 16.52 -6.77 -6.04
CA ARG A 136 17.30 -6.94 -4.80
C ARG A 136 18.23 -5.78 -4.47
N LEU A 137 17.88 -4.57 -4.90
CA LEU A 137 18.59 -3.34 -4.56
C LEU A 137 17.85 -2.60 -3.46
N ARG A 138 18.58 -2.04 -2.50
CA ARG A 138 18.00 -1.25 -1.42
C ARG A 138 17.70 0.18 -1.91
N PRO A 139 16.57 0.82 -1.55
CA PRO A 139 16.26 2.20 -1.92
C PRO A 139 17.04 3.22 -1.07
N MET A 140 18.38 3.20 -1.17
CA MET A 140 19.30 3.86 -0.21
C MET A 140 19.54 5.34 -0.51
N ARG A 141 19.39 5.74 -1.77
CA ARG A 141 19.56 7.12 -2.22
C ARG A 141 18.28 7.53 -2.91
N GLY A 142 17.41 8.22 -2.19
CA GLY A 142 16.21 8.81 -2.76
C GLY A 142 16.59 9.57 -4.04
N ALA A 143 15.89 9.29 -5.13
CA ALA A 143 16.13 10.00 -6.38
C ALA A 143 16.15 11.50 -6.07
N ARG A 144 17.22 12.20 -6.48
CA ARG A 144 17.39 13.65 -6.17
C ARG A 144 16.20 14.49 -6.64
N GLN A 145 15.43 13.98 -7.59
CA GLN A 145 14.24 14.58 -8.17
C GLN A 145 12.91 14.05 -7.59
N ALA A 146 12.95 13.11 -6.64
CA ALA A 146 11.76 12.60 -5.97
C ALA A 146 11.27 13.59 -4.90
N HIS A 147 9.95 13.58 -4.68
CA HIS A 147 9.33 14.35 -3.61
C HIS A 147 10.01 14.02 -2.27
N PRO A 148 10.50 15.01 -1.52
CA PRO A 148 11.43 14.74 -0.42
C PRO A 148 10.89 13.85 0.70
N LEU A 149 9.59 13.97 1.01
CA LEU A 149 8.92 13.13 2.01
C LEU A 149 8.33 11.85 1.43
N LEU A 150 7.55 11.90 0.34
CA LEU A 150 6.92 10.71 -0.23
C LEU A 150 7.90 9.65 -0.74
N ARG A 151 9.17 10.00 -1.02
CA ARG A 151 10.18 9.01 -1.38
C ARG A 151 10.44 7.97 -0.28
N TRP A 152 10.09 8.26 0.97
CA TRP A 152 10.16 7.28 2.07
C TRP A 152 9.17 6.13 1.87
N LEU A 153 8.09 6.34 1.13
CA LEU A 153 7.18 5.26 0.74
C LEU A 153 7.85 4.20 -0.16
N ALA A 154 8.99 4.51 -0.78
CA ALA A 154 9.79 3.50 -1.45
C ALA A 154 10.44 2.52 -0.46
N VAL A 155 10.72 2.93 0.77
CA VAL A 155 11.20 2.01 1.82
C VAL A 155 10.03 1.13 2.32
N ASP A 156 8.82 1.69 2.42
CA ASP A 156 7.59 0.96 2.75
C ASP A 156 7.29 -0.11 1.69
N GLY A 157 7.20 0.28 0.42
CA GLY A 157 6.98 -0.66 -0.67
C GLY A 157 8.09 -1.70 -0.82
N PHE A 158 9.34 -1.33 -0.51
CA PHE A 158 10.45 -2.28 -0.43
C PHE A 158 10.22 -3.29 0.70
N GLY A 159 9.79 -2.83 1.89
CA GLY A 159 9.45 -3.69 3.03
C GLY A 159 8.37 -4.71 2.70
N PHE A 160 7.31 -4.28 2.03
CA PHE A 160 6.24 -5.16 1.57
C PHE A 160 6.75 -6.23 0.60
N GLN A 161 7.38 -5.83 -0.51
CA GLN A 161 7.80 -6.76 -1.57
C GLN A 161 8.97 -7.66 -1.15
N TRP A 162 9.92 -7.12 -0.37
CA TRP A 162 11.04 -7.90 0.15
C TRP A 162 10.55 -9.02 1.06
N SER A 163 9.58 -8.70 1.91
CA SER A 163 8.99 -9.65 2.85
C SER A 163 8.07 -10.65 2.19
N LEU A 164 7.34 -10.23 1.15
CA LEU A 164 6.53 -11.11 0.33
C LEU A 164 7.36 -12.21 -0.32
N ALA A 165 8.56 -11.89 -0.78
CA ALA A 165 9.50 -12.86 -1.36
C ALA A 165 10.24 -13.71 -0.30
N ARG A 166 10.13 -13.38 0.99
CA ARG A 166 10.92 -13.96 2.09
C ARG A 166 10.08 -14.15 3.36
N ALA A 167 8.84 -14.62 3.21
CA ALA A 167 7.89 -14.75 4.31
C ALA A 167 8.46 -15.57 5.48
N ASP A 168 9.11 -16.71 5.20
CA ASP A 168 9.73 -17.55 6.23
C ASP A 168 10.75 -16.78 7.09
N ARG A 169 11.57 -15.91 6.47
CA ARG A 169 12.58 -15.12 7.19
C ARG A 169 12.01 -13.89 7.87
N MET A 170 11.07 -13.19 7.24
CA MET A 170 10.56 -11.92 7.75
C MET A 170 9.44 -12.09 8.77
N ILE A 171 8.61 -13.12 8.60
CA ILE A 171 7.46 -13.43 9.47
C ILE A 171 7.81 -14.57 10.43
N GLY A 172 8.44 -15.64 9.94
CA GLY A 172 8.83 -16.79 10.76
C GLY A 172 10.03 -16.48 11.65
N GLU A 173 11.17 -16.10 11.07
CA GLU A 173 12.39 -15.79 11.82
C GLU A 173 12.41 -14.35 12.36
N ARG A 174 11.49 -13.48 11.92
CA ARG A 174 11.40 -12.06 12.31
C ARG A 174 12.71 -11.30 12.10
N THR A 175 13.47 -11.64 11.06
CA THR A 175 14.74 -10.96 10.75
C THR A 175 14.50 -9.57 10.15
N MET A 176 15.54 -8.73 10.18
CA MET A 176 15.55 -7.39 9.59
C MET A 176 16.72 -7.35 8.60
N PRO A 177 16.50 -6.95 7.32
CA PRO A 177 17.62 -6.73 6.43
C PRO A 177 18.52 -5.63 6.99
N ASP A 178 19.82 -5.72 6.73
CA ASP A 178 20.75 -4.65 7.05
C ASP A 178 20.33 -3.37 6.29
N LEU A 179 19.84 -2.37 7.01
CA LEU A 179 19.33 -1.10 6.48
C LEU A 179 20.08 0.06 7.15
N LEU A 180 20.19 1.19 6.45
CA LEU A 180 21.09 2.30 6.83
C LEU A 180 20.85 2.87 8.22
N THR A 181 19.59 3.02 8.60
CA THR A 181 19.23 3.73 9.83
C THR A 181 18.00 3.08 10.47
N ARG A 182 17.79 3.36 11.77
CA ARG A 182 16.58 2.95 12.49
C ARG A 182 15.30 3.43 11.81
N ALA A 183 15.33 4.61 11.18
CA ALA A 183 14.18 5.11 10.42
C ALA A 183 13.89 4.27 9.17
N HIS A 184 14.91 3.75 8.48
CA HIS A 184 14.68 2.82 7.37
C HIS A 184 14.07 1.51 7.87
N CYS A 185 14.54 0.98 9.00
CA CYS A 185 13.95 -0.21 9.62
C CYS A 185 12.47 0.02 10.01
N ALA A 186 12.17 1.16 10.61
CA ALA A 186 10.80 1.55 10.97
C ALA A 186 9.88 1.61 9.74
N VAL A 187 10.30 2.28 8.66
CA VAL A 187 9.47 2.37 7.45
C VAL A 187 9.40 1.04 6.70
N PHE A 188 10.46 0.22 6.76
CA PHE A 188 10.41 -1.16 6.28
C PHE A 188 9.34 -1.97 7.02
N ASP A 189 9.25 -1.81 8.34
CA ASP A 189 8.26 -2.50 9.17
C ASP A 189 6.82 -2.02 8.89
N GLN A 190 6.61 -0.80 8.41
CA GLN A 190 5.29 -0.38 7.88
C GLN A 190 4.90 -1.21 6.65
N GLY A 191 5.86 -1.45 5.76
CA GLY A 191 5.67 -2.32 4.60
C GLY A 191 5.41 -3.78 4.99
N LEU A 192 6.15 -4.28 5.98
CA LEU A 192 5.93 -5.61 6.54
C LEU A 192 4.56 -5.72 7.23
N GLY A 193 4.13 -4.69 7.97
CA GLY A 193 2.81 -4.65 8.60
C GLY A 193 1.67 -4.73 7.59
N ARG A 194 1.79 -4.00 6.47
CA ARG A 194 0.87 -4.14 5.35
C ARG A 194 0.85 -5.57 4.80
N LEU A 195 2.01 -6.23 4.71
CA LEU A 195 2.07 -7.62 4.26
C LEU A 195 1.41 -8.57 5.26
N LEU A 196 1.57 -8.37 6.57
CA LEU A 196 0.92 -9.21 7.58
C LEU A 196 -0.62 -9.23 7.40
N TRP A 197 -1.21 -8.07 7.08
CA TRP A 197 -2.64 -7.98 6.74
C TRP A 197 -3.05 -8.88 5.57
N TYR A 198 -2.21 -8.95 4.53
CA TYR A 198 -2.44 -9.84 3.37
C TYR A 198 -2.19 -11.31 3.72
N HIS A 199 -1.12 -11.57 4.47
CA HIS A 199 -0.66 -12.91 4.85
C HIS A 199 -1.69 -13.66 5.71
N ASP A 200 -2.28 -12.95 6.67
CA ASP A 200 -3.26 -13.47 7.62
C ASP A 200 -4.71 -13.19 7.16
N CYS A 201 -4.88 -12.89 5.88
CA CYS A 201 -6.17 -12.73 5.21
C CYS A 201 -7.16 -11.79 5.94
N ALA A 202 -6.68 -10.61 6.34
CA ALA A 202 -7.45 -9.59 7.05
C ALA A 202 -8.00 -10.04 8.43
N SER A 203 -7.48 -11.11 9.03
CA SER A 203 -7.90 -11.56 10.37
C SER A 203 -7.28 -10.70 11.47
N PRO A 204 -8.07 -9.94 12.24
CA PRO A 204 -7.54 -9.11 13.33
C PRO A 204 -6.79 -9.94 14.38
N ASP A 205 -7.34 -11.10 14.76
CA ASP A 205 -6.77 -11.97 15.78
C ASP A 205 -5.43 -12.54 15.35
N ASP A 206 -5.34 -13.04 14.11
CA ASP A 206 -4.11 -13.64 13.59
C ASP A 206 -3.01 -12.59 13.42
N VAL A 207 -3.37 -11.41 12.89
CA VAL A 207 -2.43 -10.29 12.74
C VAL A 207 -1.92 -9.82 14.10
N ALA A 208 -2.81 -9.70 15.09
CA ALA A 208 -2.46 -9.30 16.45
C ALA A 208 -1.52 -10.32 17.10
N ALA A 209 -1.85 -11.60 17.03
CA ALA A 209 -0.99 -12.68 17.52
C ALA A 209 0.38 -12.65 16.82
N LYS A 210 0.39 -12.43 15.50
CA LYS A 210 1.63 -12.36 14.73
C LYS A 210 2.50 -11.16 15.12
N ILE A 211 1.92 -9.98 15.30
CA ILE A 211 2.65 -8.79 15.77
C ILE A 211 3.18 -9.01 17.19
N GLY A 212 2.42 -9.71 18.04
CA GLY A 212 2.84 -10.12 19.39
C GLY A 212 4.13 -10.95 19.41
N ASP A 213 4.44 -11.67 18.33
CA ASP A 213 5.68 -12.45 18.20
C ASP A 213 6.92 -11.58 17.88
N PHE A 214 6.74 -10.33 17.45
CA PHE A 214 7.84 -9.43 17.12
C PHE A 214 8.41 -8.72 18.37
N PRO A 215 9.70 -8.32 18.35
CA PRO A 215 10.25 -7.45 19.38
C PRO A 215 9.43 -6.15 19.53
N ALA A 216 9.18 -5.73 20.77
CA ALA A 216 8.33 -4.57 21.08
C ALA A 216 8.72 -3.29 20.30
N ALA A 217 10.03 -3.08 20.08
CA ALA A 217 10.57 -1.94 19.34
C ALA A 217 10.13 -1.86 17.85
N ARG A 218 9.58 -2.94 17.28
CA ARG A 218 9.12 -3.02 15.89
C ARG A 218 7.59 -2.93 15.73
N ARG A 219 6.84 -3.26 16.79
CA ARG A 219 5.39 -3.43 16.72
C ARG A 219 4.64 -2.17 16.35
N ALA A 220 5.09 -1.01 16.83
CA ALA A 220 4.49 0.28 16.51
C ALA A 220 4.37 0.52 14.98
N ASP A 221 5.45 0.24 14.25
CA ASP A 221 5.51 0.46 12.81
C ASP A 221 4.75 -0.63 12.03
N LEU A 222 4.74 -1.88 12.53
CA LEU A 222 3.88 -2.94 11.99
C LEU A 222 2.39 -2.56 12.09
N TRP A 223 1.95 -2.05 13.24
CA TRP A 223 0.57 -1.57 13.44
C TRP A 223 0.21 -0.40 12.53
N SER A 224 1.15 0.51 12.25
CA SER A 224 0.94 1.57 11.26
C SER A 224 0.76 1.00 9.85
N GLY A 225 1.51 -0.05 9.49
CA GLY A 225 1.35 -0.76 8.22
C GLY A 225 -0.01 -1.46 8.10
N VAL A 226 -0.42 -2.16 9.16
CA VAL A 226 -1.72 -2.83 9.24
C VAL A 226 -2.87 -1.83 9.12
N GLY A 227 -2.81 -0.72 9.85
CA GLY A 227 -3.84 0.33 9.77
C GLY A 227 -3.93 0.92 8.37
N PHE A 228 -2.80 1.10 7.69
CA PHE A 228 -2.82 1.52 6.29
C PHE A 228 -3.48 0.46 5.39
N ALA A 229 -3.11 -0.81 5.50
CA ALA A 229 -3.64 -1.88 4.63
C ALA A 229 -5.14 -2.12 4.87
N ALA A 230 -5.58 -2.17 6.13
CA ALA A 230 -6.98 -2.36 6.51
C ALA A 230 -7.88 -1.23 5.96
N THR A 231 -7.41 0.01 5.95
CA THR A 231 -8.16 1.14 5.37
C THR A 231 -8.02 1.20 3.84
N TYR A 232 -6.81 1.09 3.31
CA TYR A 232 -6.53 1.32 1.88
C TYR A 232 -7.00 0.16 1.00
N THR A 233 -6.67 -1.07 1.41
CA THR A 233 -7.01 -2.29 0.67
C THR A 233 -8.35 -2.86 1.13
N GLY A 234 -8.69 -2.73 2.41
CA GLY A 234 -9.88 -3.35 2.98
C GLY A 234 -9.69 -4.83 3.25
N GLY A 235 -10.80 -5.57 3.22
CA GLY A 235 -10.81 -7.03 3.36
C GLY A 235 -11.36 -7.55 4.68
N ALA A 236 -11.74 -6.68 5.61
CA ALA A 236 -12.40 -7.04 6.87
C ALA A 236 -13.73 -6.30 7.01
N GLU A 237 -14.67 -6.94 7.68
CA GLU A 237 -15.98 -6.36 8.02
C GLU A 237 -15.87 -5.38 9.21
N ALA A 238 -16.92 -4.60 9.45
CA ALA A 238 -16.89 -3.53 10.46
C ALA A 238 -16.60 -4.03 11.89
N ASP A 239 -17.17 -5.16 12.29
CA ASP A 239 -16.94 -5.79 13.60
C ASP A 239 -15.49 -6.31 13.73
N GLU A 240 -14.94 -6.88 12.67
CA GLU A 240 -13.53 -7.28 12.62
C GLU A 240 -12.60 -6.07 12.71
N LEU A 241 -12.90 -4.99 12.00
CA LEU A 241 -12.15 -3.74 12.11
C LEU A 241 -12.22 -3.16 13.52
N TRP A 242 -13.35 -3.31 14.22
CA TRP A 242 -13.44 -2.92 15.63
C TRP A 242 -12.51 -3.75 16.51
N TRP A 243 -12.48 -5.08 16.36
CA TRP A 243 -11.53 -5.94 17.09
C TRP A 243 -10.08 -5.60 16.80
N LEU A 244 -9.75 -5.22 15.57
CA LEU A 244 -8.42 -4.74 15.21
C LEU A 244 -8.00 -3.53 16.06
N THR A 245 -8.96 -2.66 16.39
CA THR A 245 -8.70 -1.51 17.26
C THR A 245 -8.44 -1.90 18.71
N GLU A 246 -9.18 -2.88 19.23
CA GLU A 246 -8.99 -3.41 20.58
C GLU A 246 -7.63 -4.08 20.72
N HIS A 247 -7.24 -4.90 19.73
CA HIS A 247 -5.92 -5.55 19.70
C HIS A 247 -4.77 -4.54 19.67
N ALA A 248 -4.88 -3.53 18.80
CA ALA A 248 -3.88 -2.46 18.76
C ALA A 248 -3.87 -1.64 20.07
N GLY A 249 -5.01 -1.50 20.73
CA GLY A 249 -5.14 -0.87 22.04
C GLY A 249 -4.45 -1.65 23.14
N ALA A 250 -4.70 -2.95 23.22
CA ALA A 250 -4.09 -3.87 24.19
C ALA A 250 -2.56 -3.94 24.06
N ASP A 251 -2.02 -3.87 22.84
CA ASP A 251 -0.57 -3.82 22.58
C ASP A 251 0.01 -2.39 22.75
N GLY A 252 -0.82 -1.37 23.00
CA GLY A 252 -0.39 0.02 23.25
C GLY A 252 -0.13 0.86 22.00
N PHE A 253 -0.53 0.40 20.82
CA PHE A 253 -0.24 1.01 19.52
C PHE A 253 -1.47 1.52 18.75
N ARG A 254 -2.59 1.74 19.44
CA ARG A 254 -3.84 2.30 18.86
C ARG A 254 -3.62 3.56 18.02
N ALA A 255 -2.74 4.47 18.48
CA ALA A 255 -2.40 5.69 17.75
C ALA A 255 -1.63 5.42 16.44
N HIS A 256 -0.81 4.36 16.39
CA HIS A 256 -0.09 3.98 15.18
C HIS A 256 -1.02 3.34 14.15
N LEU A 257 -1.96 2.50 14.59
CA LEU A 257 -3.04 1.99 13.74
C LEU A 257 -3.84 3.15 13.10
N ALA A 258 -4.28 4.12 13.92
CA ALA A 258 -5.03 5.28 13.45
C ALA A 258 -4.21 6.17 12.49
N GLN A 259 -2.91 6.32 12.72
CA GLN A 259 -2.01 7.01 11.79
C GLN A 259 -1.97 6.31 10.42
N GLY A 260 -1.83 4.99 10.39
CA GLY A 260 -1.87 4.21 9.16
C GLY A 260 -3.14 4.46 8.37
N CYS A 261 -4.29 4.42 9.07
CA CYS A 261 -5.60 4.75 8.53
C CYS A 261 -5.66 6.18 7.94
N ALA A 262 -5.15 7.18 8.66
CA ALA A 262 -5.12 8.57 8.21
C ALA A 262 -4.30 8.76 6.92
N PHE A 263 -3.14 8.09 6.80
CA PHE A 263 -2.36 8.11 5.56
C PHE A 263 -3.07 7.41 4.40
N ALA A 264 -3.75 6.28 4.67
CA ALA A 264 -4.51 5.55 3.66
C ALA A 264 -5.66 6.37 3.07
N VAL A 265 -6.49 7.00 3.91
CA VAL A 265 -7.59 7.83 3.44
C VAL A 265 -7.09 9.09 2.73
N SER A 266 -6.02 9.73 3.22
CA SER A 266 -5.36 10.85 2.54
C SER A 266 -4.89 10.44 1.12
N ALA A 267 -4.29 9.26 0.98
CA ALA A 267 -3.89 8.73 -0.32
C ALA A 267 -5.07 8.47 -1.26
N ARG A 268 -6.20 7.94 -0.73
CA ARG A 268 -7.44 7.71 -1.50
C ARG A 268 -8.07 9.01 -1.99
N LEU A 269 -8.28 9.98 -1.08
CA LEU A 269 -8.85 11.28 -1.43
C LEU A 269 -7.99 12.03 -2.47
N ARG A 270 -6.67 11.99 -2.35
CA ARG A 270 -5.74 12.60 -3.34
C ARG A 270 -5.81 11.93 -4.72
N SER A 271 -6.20 10.64 -4.77
CA SER A 271 -6.44 9.93 -6.03
C SER A 271 -7.82 10.20 -6.65
N GLY A 272 -8.64 11.04 -6.01
CA GLY A 272 -9.94 11.47 -6.53
C GLY A 272 -11.10 10.51 -6.26
N MET A 273 -10.89 9.48 -5.42
CA MET A 273 -11.92 8.50 -5.10
C MET A 273 -11.79 7.99 -3.66
N LEU A 274 -12.93 7.95 -2.96
CA LEU A 274 -13.07 7.33 -1.65
C LEU A 274 -13.92 6.04 -1.79
N PRO A 275 -13.30 4.85 -1.81
CA PRO A 275 -14.05 3.58 -1.84
C PRO A 275 -14.92 3.39 -0.61
N GLU A 276 -16.02 2.67 -0.74
CA GLU A 276 -16.98 2.42 0.36
C GLU A 276 -16.31 1.76 1.58
N HIS A 277 -15.49 0.73 1.37
CA HIS A 277 -14.76 0.07 2.47
C HIS A 277 -13.81 1.03 3.18
N THR A 278 -13.23 2.00 2.47
CA THR A 278 -12.37 3.02 3.08
C THR A 278 -13.21 3.97 3.92
N ALA A 279 -14.35 4.44 3.40
CA ALA A 279 -15.27 5.31 4.13
C ALA A 279 -15.79 4.65 5.41
N GLN A 280 -16.09 3.35 5.37
CA GLN A 280 -16.52 2.57 6.54
C GLN A 280 -15.38 2.33 7.55
N ALA A 281 -14.17 2.05 7.06
CA ALA A 281 -13.04 1.72 7.94
C ALA A 281 -12.54 2.92 8.75
N VAL A 282 -12.61 4.15 8.22
CA VAL A 282 -12.00 5.32 8.87
C VAL A 282 -12.67 5.69 10.21
N PRO A 283 -14.00 5.76 10.32
CA PRO A 283 -14.67 5.99 11.61
C PRO A 283 -14.32 4.93 12.66
N ILE A 284 -14.14 3.67 12.26
CA ILE A 284 -13.81 2.57 13.17
C ILE A 284 -12.34 2.66 13.59
N LEU A 285 -11.42 2.70 12.62
CA LEU A 285 -9.99 2.62 12.86
C LEU A 285 -9.38 3.94 13.33
N ALA A 286 -9.94 5.09 13.00
CA ALA A 286 -9.43 6.40 13.42
C ALA A 286 -10.38 7.14 14.37
N GLY A 287 -11.65 6.76 14.51
CA GLY A 287 -12.60 7.49 15.35
C GLY A 287 -12.96 8.87 14.79
N ALA A 288 -12.85 9.07 13.48
CA ALA A 288 -13.09 10.34 12.79
C ALA A 288 -13.68 10.12 11.40
N GLU A 289 -14.23 11.17 10.81
CA GLU A 289 -14.66 11.15 9.41
C GLU A 289 -13.46 11.14 8.44
N PRO A 290 -13.62 10.59 7.22
CA PRO A 290 -12.57 10.51 6.21
C PRO A 290 -11.78 11.80 5.97
N GLU A 291 -12.48 12.93 5.78
CA GLU A 291 -11.89 14.24 5.51
C GLU A 291 -11.08 14.76 6.71
N GLU A 292 -11.57 14.52 7.92
CA GLU A 292 -10.90 14.95 9.13
C GLU A 292 -9.60 14.17 9.35
N ALA A 293 -9.65 12.84 9.20
CA ALA A 293 -8.48 11.99 9.33
C ALA A 293 -7.41 12.36 8.28
N ALA A 294 -7.81 12.64 7.05
CA ALA A 294 -6.91 13.14 6.01
C ALA A 294 -6.31 14.51 6.39
N ALA A 295 -7.11 15.42 6.93
CA ALA A 295 -6.66 16.76 7.35
C ALA A 295 -5.62 16.73 8.48
N TRP A 296 -5.52 15.66 9.29
CA TRP A 296 -4.40 15.50 10.23
C TRP A 296 -3.07 15.37 9.49
N THR A 297 -3.05 14.60 8.40
CA THR A 297 -1.84 14.42 7.59
C THR A 297 -1.43 15.72 6.91
N ASP A 298 -2.39 16.49 6.41
CA ASP A 298 -2.11 17.76 5.73
C ASP A 298 -1.63 18.83 6.72
N ARG A 299 -2.27 18.96 7.89
CA ARG A 299 -1.82 19.89 8.94
C ARG A 299 -0.43 19.56 9.45
N ALA A 300 -0.15 18.27 9.67
CA ALA A 300 1.20 17.82 10.06
C ALA A 300 2.22 18.10 8.96
N LEU A 301 1.85 17.94 7.68
CA LEU A 301 2.75 18.26 6.56
C LEU A 301 3.04 19.77 6.47
N ILE A 302 2.03 20.61 6.65
CA ILE A 302 2.17 22.07 6.66
C ILE A 302 3.08 22.53 7.80
N ALA A 303 2.93 21.93 8.99
CA ALA A 303 3.72 22.27 10.18
C ALA A 303 5.23 21.96 10.04
N LEU A 304 5.61 21.05 9.13
CA LEU A 304 7.03 20.76 8.84
C LEU A 304 7.72 21.84 7.98
N GLY A 305 6.93 22.67 7.28
CA GLY A 305 7.46 23.69 6.38
C GLY A 305 8.07 23.14 5.08
N HIS A 306 8.51 24.05 4.21
CA HIS A 306 8.91 23.72 2.83
C HIS A 306 10.31 23.10 2.69
N GLN A 307 11.08 23.03 3.78
CA GLN A 307 12.44 22.46 3.79
C GLN A 307 12.48 21.02 4.31
N ALA A 308 11.33 20.43 4.63
CA ALA A 308 11.21 19.05 5.08
C ALA A 308 11.71 18.06 4.02
N ARG A 309 12.84 17.41 4.28
CA ARG A 309 13.53 16.55 3.30
C ARG A 309 14.21 15.33 3.91
N THR A 310 14.25 15.18 5.22
CA THR A 310 15.03 14.14 5.91
C THR A 310 14.15 12.96 6.33
N HIS A 311 14.77 11.95 6.93
CA HIS A 311 14.04 10.86 7.58
C HIS A 311 13.39 11.31 8.89
N GLU A 312 14.03 12.26 9.59
CA GLU A 312 13.52 12.87 10.81
C GLU A 312 12.25 13.67 10.52
N ASP A 313 12.21 14.41 9.42
CA ASP A 313 11.01 15.12 8.97
C ASP A 313 9.86 14.16 8.68
N PHE A 314 10.14 13.02 8.03
CA PHE A 314 9.13 12.00 7.78
C PHE A 314 8.61 11.39 9.09
N ARG A 315 9.49 11.09 10.07
CA ARG A 315 9.06 10.62 11.39
C ARG A 315 8.29 11.67 12.17
N THR A 316 8.64 12.94 12.01
CA THR A 316 7.94 14.06 12.62
C THR A 316 6.53 14.22 12.01
N TRP A 317 6.39 14.04 10.70
CA TRP A 317 5.10 14.00 10.02
C TRP A 317 4.16 12.94 10.63
N GLN A 318 4.71 11.73 10.80
CA GLN A 318 4.02 10.60 11.42
C GLN A 318 3.62 10.92 12.87
N ALA A 319 4.56 11.42 13.67
CA ALA A 319 4.33 11.76 15.07
C ALA A 319 3.27 12.87 15.25
N GLN A 320 3.31 13.93 14.44
CA GLN A 320 2.34 15.02 14.50
C GLN A 320 0.93 14.56 14.04
N THR A 321 0.86 13.63 13.09
CA THR A 321 -0.40 12.98 12.71
C THR A 321 -1.00 12.22 13.91
N ARG A 322 -0.19 11.41 14.61
CA ARG A 322 -0.62 10.71 15.84
C ARG A 322 -1.02 11.67 16.96
N HIS A 323 -0.31 12.78 17.10
CA HIS A 323 -0.63 13.80 18.09
C HIS A 323 -1.99 14.45 17.82
N SER A 324 -2.33 14.68 16.55
CA SER A 324 -3.65 15.19 16.16
C SER A 324 -4.78 14.21 16.52
N TRP A 325 -4.57 12.91 16.26
CA TRP A 325 -5.52 11.88 16.68
C TRP A 325 -5.68 11.81 18.21
N THR A 326 -4.57 11.89 18.96
CA THR A 326 -4.59 11.80 20.43
C THR A 326 -5.37 12.95 21.04
N ARG A 327 -5.17 14.18 20.55
CA ARG A 327 -5.89 15.38 21.03
C ARG A 327 -7.39 15.37 20.75
N ARG A 328 -7.85 14.59 19.77
CA ARG A 328 -9.29 14.42 19.51
C ARG A 328 -9.98 13.52 20.54
N ARG A 329 -9.24 12.59 21.15
CA ARG A 329 -9.81 11.64 22.13
C ARG A 329 -9.88 12.18 23.56
N VAL A 330 -9.26 13.33 23.80
CA VAL A 330 -9.33 14.09 25.06
C VAL A 330 -10.39 15.17 24.90
#